data_AF-A0AA38P5C9-F1
#
_entry.id   AF-A0AA38P5C9-F1
#
_cell.length_a   1.000
_cell.length_b   1.000
_cell.length_c   1.000
_cell.angle_alpha   90.00
_cell.angle_beta   90.00
_cell.angle_gamma   90.00
#
_symmetry.space_group_name_H-M   'P 1'
#
loop_
_entity.id
_entity.type
_entity.pdbx_description
1 polymer ?
#
loop_
_entity_poly.entity_id
_entity_poly.type
_entity_poly.pdbx_seq_one_letter_code
_entity_poly.pdbx_strand_id
1 'polypeptide(L)'
;MVVPTLPFDILLLILDHLLPDSSSCTNDETPDCQSKAMNALYYCSLASRELSQVAGRVLYRSVELNPSREDNAFKADWNTWSRELAFRGHQTRVDEYGLPMAPHPLLSALDIESLNPTYTYVQNLAITGYLSTLPPGSSNQLPALLADAIRLFTSKTHAQLRSLRFTPETCHPHTFVRSLEVLSEKTEVSRCLQELHLNQHAFDDENKTDLLARVKGLKKLTLENPTRVLLQALVKRDSDEGWLHVLQTGLVELHLTNDCGSITPGVLNSFMPYLSQLRCFTLGISYSLADKDIFAALSGLNELRSLSIRWYLQLNSPPPSAFLEDWPLTALQVLKVGYSSRSLRSALPRNVAADSDHPLHTHHHAHLRATAAEKDEVAATDASDIDDLCPLCSWVMKVTAGSPALREVIFIDEDQSEEDDGYLSDELADEDEDPVNAVADRVAWMMRGGGMNFPESIIEEEEEDHEVSPEAAEP
;
A
#
# COMPACT_ATOMS: atom_id res chain seq x y z
N MET A 1 3.09 15.67 36.72
CA MET A 1 1.70 15.19 36.56
C MET A 1 1.81 13.66 36.53
N VAL A 2 1.30 12.95 37.54
CA VAL A 2 1.37 11.48 37.54
C VAL A 2 0.27 10.99 36.62
N VAL A 3 0.65 10.46 35.46
CA VAL A 3 -0.32 9.79 34.59
C VAL A 3 -0.77 8.53 35.36
N PRO A 4 -2.08 8.31 35.58
CA PRO A 4 -2.54 7.09 36.21
C PRO A 4 -2.00 5.88 35.45
N THR A 5 -1.61 4.83 36.17
CA THR A 5 -1.09 3.59 35.58
C THR A 5 -2.20 2.92 34.77
N LEU A 6 -2.26 3.24 33.48
CA LEU A 6 -3.14 2.58 32.54
C LEU A 6 -2.54 1.21 32.15
N PRO A 7 -3.36 0.16 31.97
CA PRO A 7 -2.88 -1.10 31.43
C PRO A 7 -2.23 -0.93 30.05
N PHE A 8 -1.20 -1.73 29.76
CA PHE A 8 -0.43 -1.65 28.51
C PHE A 8 -1.33 -1.69 27.25
N ASP A 9 -2.33 -2.57 27.22
CA ASP A 9 -3.25 -2.69 26.07
C ASP A 9 -4.11 -1.45 25.86
N ILE A 10 -4.44 -0.72 26.93
CA ILE A 10 -5.19 0.54 26.85
C ILE A 10 -4.29 1.65 26.31
N LEU A 11 -3.03 1.72 26.77
CA LEU A 11 -2.05 2.65 26.20
C LEU A 11 -1.83 2.36 24.71
N LEU A 12 -1.72 1.09 24.32
CA LEU A 12 -1.56 0.69 22.93
C LEU A 12 -2.73 1.15 22.08
N LEU A 13 -3.97 0.92 22.54
CA LEU A 13 -5.17 1.38 21.84
C LEU A 13 -5.21 2.91 21.68
N ILE A 14 -4.85 3.65 22.73
CA ILE A 14 -4.81 5.13 22.69
C ILE A 14 -3.78 5.61 21.66
N LEU A 15 -2.57 5.04 21.66
CA LEU A 15 -1.51 5.43 20.73
C LEU A 15 -1.79 4.97 19.29
N ASP A 16 -2.45 3.82 19.08
CA ASP A 16 -2.86 3.36 17.74
C ASP A 16 -3.85 4.34 17.11
N HIS A 17 -4.74 4.96 17.91
CA HIS A 17 -5.66 6.00 17.44
C HIS A 17 -5.01 7.35 17.13
N LEU A 18 -3.74 7.56 17.48
CA LEU A 18 -3.00 8.76 17.05
C LEU A 18 -2.51 8.65 15.61
N LEU A 19 -2.36 7.42 15.09
CA LEU A 19 -1.99 7.21 13.70
C LEU A 19 -3.24 7.34 12.82
N PRO A 20 -3.21 8.15 11.75
CA PRO A 20 -4.27 8.14 10.76
C PRO A 20 -4.34 6.74 10.11
N ASP A 21 -5.54 6.24 9.88
CA ASP A 21 -5.74 5.00 9.13
C ASP A 21 -5.16 5.19 7.73
N SER A 22 -4.10 4.44 7.41
CA SER A 22 -3.43 4.55 6.10
C SER A 22 -4.35 4.24 4.91
N SER A 23 -5.52 3.64 5.17
CA SER A 23 -6.54 3.36 4.16
C SER A 23 -7.51 4.51 3.88
N SER A 24 -7.61 5.51 4.78
CA SER A 24 -8.54 6.63 4.62
C SER A 24 -7.91 7.88 4.01
N CYS A 25 -6.58 7.95 3.95
CA CYS A 25 -5.88 9.07 3.32
C CYS A 25 -6.09 9.01 1.80
N THR A 26 -7.10 9.74 1.32
CA THR A 26 -7.18 10.16 -0.08
C THR A 26 -6.02 11.13 -0.35
N ASN A 27 -5.47 11.12 -1.56
CA ASN A 27 -4.27 11.88 -1.97
C ASN A 27 -4.30 13.40 -1.67
N ASP A 28 -5.43 13.95 -1.22
CA ASP A 28 -5.64 15.35 -0.85
C ASP A 28 -5.32 15.67 0.63
N GLU A 29 -5.07 14.67 1.50
CA GLU A 29 -4.69 14.96 2.88
C GLU A 29 -3.26 15.46 2.98
N THR A 30 -3.10 16.66 3.54
CA THR A 30 -1.82 17.34 3.68
C THR A 30 -0.80 16.48 4.46
N PRO A 31 0.47 16.38 4.02
CA PRO A 31 1.55 15.62 4.68
C PRO A 31 1.78 16.01 6.17
N ASP A 32 1.22 17.13 6.60
CA ASP A 32 1.26 17.66 7.96
C ASP A 32 0.57 16.75 9.00
N CYS A 33 -0.49 16.01 8.65
CA CYS A 33 -1.20 15.14 9.61
C CYS A 33 -0.36 13.96 10.07
N GLN A 34 0.29 13.26 9.14
CA GLN A 34 1.15 12.12 9.47
C GLN A 34 2.39 12.57 10.28
N SER A 35 2.97 13.72 9.92
CA SER A 35 4.08 14.32 10.67
C SER A 35 3.70 14.61 12.12
N LYS A 36 2.52 15.21 12.36
CA LYS A 36 2.01 15.47 13.72
C LYS A 36 1.81 14.20 14.54
N ALA A 37 1.26 13.14 13.94
CA ALA A 37 1.07 11.85 14.61
C ALA A 37 2.41 11.23 15.02
N MET A 38 3.41 11.24 14.14
CA MET A 38 4.75 10.74 14.44
C MET A 38 5.43 11.56 15.54
N ASN A 39 5.29 12.89 15.50
CA ASN A 39 5.80 13.77 16.55
C ASN A 39 5.14 13.48 17.90
N ALA A 40 3.83 13.22 17.93
CA ALA A 40 3.11 12.86 19.15
C ALA A 40 3.63 11.54 19.74
N LEU A 41 3.78 10.49 18.91
CA LEU A 41 4.35 9.20 19.34
C LEU A 41 5.79 9.36 19.87
N TYR A 42 6.58 10.22 19.24
CA TYR A 42 7.92 10.58 19.70
C TYR A 42 7.90 11.25 21.09
N TYR A 43 7.00 12.21 21.32
CA TYR A 43 6.89 12.82 22.65
C TYR A 43 6.39 11.83 23.70
N CYS A 44 5.50 10.89 23.32
CA CYS A 44 5.09 9.79 24.19
C CYS A 44 6.27 8.89 24.56
N SER A 45 7.14 8.55 23.60
CA SER A 45 8.27 7.65 23.85
C SER A 45 9.32 8.23 24.81
N LEU A 46 9.39 9.57 24.90
CA LEU A 46 10.25 10.29 25.84
C LEU A 46 9.69 10.39 27.26
N ALA A 47 8.38 10.21 27.44
CA ALA A 47 7.72 10.52 28.70
C ALA A 47 7.93 9.44 29.77
N SER A 48 8.03 8.17 29.38
CA SER A 48 8.27 7.04 30.31
C SER A 48 8.77 5.80 29.55
N ARG A 49 9.33 4.83 30.29
CA ARG A 49 9.78 3.55 29.72
C ARG A 49 8.62 2.75 29.13
N GLU A 50 7.47 2.73 29.81
CA GLU A 50 6.26 2.03 29.37
C GLU A 50 5.72 2.65 28.08
N LEU A 51 5.58 3.98 28.03
CA LEU A 51 5.15 4.66 26.81
C LEU A 51 6.18 4.51 25.69
N SER A 52 7.48 4.44 25.98
CA SER A 52 8.51 4.12 25.00
C SER A 52 8.31 2.75 24.36
N GLN A 53 7.99 1.73 25.16
CA GLN A 53 7.69 0.39 24.65
C GLN A 53 6.40 0.34 23.81
N VAL A 54 5.34 0.99 24.28
CA VAL A 54 4.06 1.05 23.56
C VAL A 54 4.22 1.85 22.25
N ALA A 55 4.82 3.04 22.31
CA ALA A 55 5.08 3.86 21.14
C ALA A 55 5.98 3.14 20.14
N GLY A 56 7.04 2.46 20.60
CA GLY A 56 7.87 1.61 19.76
C GLY A 56 7.06 0.52 19.05
N ARG A 57 6.16 -0.17 19.75
CA ARG A 57 5.29 -1.19 19.13
C ARG A 57 4.37 -0.60 18.05
N VAL A 58 3.86 0.61 18.24
CA VAL A 58 3.03 1.32 17.25
C VAL A 58 3.88 1.78 16.06
N LEU A 59 5.03 2.39 16.32
CA LEU A 59 5.95 2.91 15.29
C LEU A 59 6.52 1.79 14.40
N TYR A 60 6.98 0.69 14.99
CA TYR A 60 7.56 -0.44 14.25
C TYR A 60 6.50 -1.40 13.69
N ARG A 61 5.20 -1.15 13.90
CA ARG A 61 4.13 -1.96 13.29
C ARG A 61 4.17 -1.90 11.77
N SER A 62 4.53 -0.74 11.23
CA SER A 62 4.68 -0.50 9.79
C SER A 62 6.09 0.00 9.50
N VAL A 63 6.88 -0.78 8.79
CA VAL A 63 8.23 -0.42 8.36
C VAL A 63 8.18 -0.07 6.88
N GLU A 64 8.56 1.15 6.53
CA GLU A 64 8.65 1.60 5.14
C GLU A 64 10.10 1.94 4.76
N LEU A 65 10.53 1.49 3.58
CA LEU A 65 11.74 1.91 2.90
C LEU A 65 11.31 2.65 1.64
N ASN A 66 11.41 3.98 1.64
CA ASN A 66 11.00 4.86 0.55
C ASN A 66 12.07 5.92 0.24
N PRO A 67 13.19 5.54 -0.41
CA PRO A 67 14.17 6.50 -0.88
C PRO A 67 13.57 7.43 -1.95
N SER A 68 13.53 8.73 -1.65
CA SER A 68 12.99 9.75 -2.54
C SER A 68 13.92 10.07 -3.71
N ARG A 69 13.39 10.59 -4.83
CA ARG A 69 14.21 11.05 -5.98
C ARG A 69 14.94 12.36 -5.67
N GLU A 70 14.28 13.21 -4.90
CA GLU A 70 14.66 14.61 -4.65
C GLU A 70 15.71 14.77 -3.56
N ASP A 71 16.07 13.68 -2.88
CA ASP A 71 17.39 13.53 -2.28
C ASP A 71 18.46 13.50 -3.38
N ASN A 72 18.53 14.55 -4.20
CA ASN A 72 19.55 14.83 -5.20
C ASN A 72 20.93 14.98 -4.54
N ALA A 73 20.96 15.28 -3.23
CA ALA A 73 22.12 15.06 -2.38
C ALA A 73 22.62 13.62 -2.52
N PHE A 74 21.75 12.61 -2.51
CA PHE A 74 22.14 11.21 -2.69
C PHE A 74 22.81 10.95 -4.05
N LYS A 75 22.39 11.59 -5.16
CA LYS A 75 23.00 11.37 -6.49
C LYS A 75 24.34 12.08 -6.70
N ALA A 76 24.43 13.34 -6.29
CA ALA A 76 25.66 14.14 -6.42
C ALA A 76 26.69 13.72 -5.37
N ASP A 77 26.23 13.40 -4.17
CA ASP A 77 27.06 12.96 -3.07
C ASP A 77 27.48 11.51 -3.29
N TRP A 78 26.64 10.57 -3.76
CA TRP A 78 27.11 9.19 -4.02
C TRP A 78 28.35 9.10 -4.90
N ASN A 79 28.42 9.83 -6.02
CA ASN A 79 29.61 9.82 -6.89
C ASN A 79 30.81 10.59 -6.32
N THR A 80 30.56 11.63 -5.52
CA THR A 80 31.61 12.45 -4.88
C THR A 80 32.17 11.72 -3.65
N TRP A 81 31.30 11.21 -2.79
CA TRP A 81 31.59 10.28 -1.70
C TRP A 81 32.30 9.01 -2.14
N SER A 82 31.82 8.33 -3.19
CA SER A 82 32.49 7.11 -3.71
C SER A 82 33.96 7.38 -4.04
N ARG A 83 34.28 8.58 -4.54
CA ARG A 83 35.66 9.00 -4.84
C ARG A 83 36.42 9.42 -3.58
N GLU A 84 35.77 10.08 -2.63
CA GLU A 84 36.42 10.57 -1.41
C GLU A 84 36.70 9.43 -0.39
N LEU A 85 35.85 8.41 -0.34
CA LEU A 85 36.06 7.17 0.43
C LEU A 85 37.16 6.28 -0.16
N ALA A 86 37.26 6.21 -1.49
CA ALA A 86 38.40 5.56 -2.14
C ALA A 86 39.73 6.29 -1.82
N PHE A 87 39.68 7.57 -1.47
CA PHE A 87 40.86 8.40 -1.22
C PHE A 87 41.32 8.41 0.25
N ARG A 88 40.42 8.26 1.24
CA ARG A 88 40.77 8.45 2.67
C ARG A 88 41.27 7.21 3.41
N GLY A 89 41.21 6.00 2.85
CA GLY A 89 41.80 4.78 3.44
C GLY A 89 41.32 4.45 4.88
N HIS A 90 40.31 5.17 5.37
CA HIS A 90 39.64 4.95 6.65
C HIS A 90 38.31 4.30 6.33
N GLN A 91 38.13 3.11 6.87
CA GLN A 91 36.98 2.23 6.70
C GLN A 91 35.78 2.75 7.51
N THR A 92 35.41 4.02 7.32
CA THR A 92 34.13 4.54 7.82
C THR A 92 33.05 3.96 6.93
N ARG A 93 32.41 2.88 7.43
CA ARG A 93 31.26 2.20 6.84
C ARG A 93 30.19 3.23 6.46
N VAL A 94 30.16 3.58 5.18
CA VAL A 94 28.89 3.82 4.52
C VAL A 94 28.22 2.46 4.51
N ASP A 95 27.07 2.34 5.14
CA ASP A 95 26.42 1.05 5.27
C ASP A 95 26.25 0.42 3.87
N GLU A 96 26.73 -0.82 3.75
CA GLU A 96 26.93 -1.58 2.48
C GLU A 96 25.63 -1.80 1.67
N TYR A 97 24.53 -1.20 2.10
CA TYR A 97 23.17 -1.37 1.62
C TYR A 97 22.71 -0.25 0.68
N GLY A 98 23.47 0.85 0.54
CA GLY A 98 23.04 2.01 -0.26
C GLY A 98 21.82 2.73 0.35
N LEU A 99 21.66 2.63 1.66
CA LEU A 99 20.64 3.30 2.45
C LEU A 99 21.23 4.58 3.06
N PRO A 100 20.42 5.60 3.40
CA PRO A 100 20.90 6.79 4.09
C PRO A 100 21.63 6.40 5.39
N MET A 101 22.72 7.12 5.73
CA MET A 101 23.58 6.86 6.91
C MET A 101 22.88 7.03 8.27
N ALA A 102 21.68 7.58 8.26
CA ALA A 102 20.77 7.62 9.39
C ALA A 102 20.28 6.20 9.65
N PRO A 103 20.29 5.68 10.90
CA PRO A 103 19.79 4.33 11.14
C PRO A 103 18.39 4.18 10.55
N HIS A 104 18.28 3.28 9.58
CA HIS A 104 17.04 3.11 8.85
C HIS A 104 16.08 2.30 9.73
N PRO A 105 14.76 2.56 9.77
CA PRO A 105 13.81 1.75 10.56
C PRO A 105 13.94 0.25 10.28
N LEU A 106 14.28 -0.11 9.05
CA LEU A 106 14.62 -1.49 8.65
C LEU A 106 15.88 -2.03 9.33
N LEU A 107 16.97 -1.26 9.38
CA LEU A 107 18.21 -1.66 10.05
C LEU A 107 18.02 -1.74 11.56
N SER A 108 17.28 -0.78 12.15
CA SER A 108 16.92 -0.81 13.57
C SER A 108 16.01 -1.98 13.92
N ALA A 109 15.08 -2.35 13.03
CA ALA A 109 14.27 -3.55 13.22
C ALA A 109 15.13 -4.81 13.14
N LEU A 110 16.17 -4.82 12.31
CA LEU A 110 17.08 -5.96 12.14
C LEU A 110 18.13 -6.11 13.25
N ASP A 111 18.21 -5.19 14.21
CA ASP A 111 19.16 -5.29 15.32
C ASP A 111 18.73 -6.36 16.32
N ILE A 112 19.17 -7.59 16.07
CA ILE A 112 18.89 -8.78 16.90
C ILE A 112 19.59 -8.68 18.26
N GLU A 113 20.66 -7.89 18.39
CA GLU A 113 21.43 -7.76 19.63
C GLU A 113 20.78 -6.78 20.62
N SER A 114 19.76 -6.03 20.18
CA SER A 114 19.02 -5.12 21.05
C SER A 114 18.25 -5.88 22.15
N LEU A 115 18.30 -5.34 23.37
CA LEU A 115 17.60 -5.88 24.56
C LEU A 115 16.08 -5.94 24.40
N ASN A 116 15.52 -5.22 23.42
CA ASN A 116 14.11 -5.20 23.08
C ASN A 116 13.96 -5.39 21.57
N PRO A 117 13.78 -6.63 21.09
CA PRO A 117 13.71 -6.91 19.66
C PRO A 117 12.47 -6.27 19.03
N THR A 118 12.64 -5.11 18.41
CA THR A 118 11.57 -4.33 17.77
C THR A 118 10.99 -5.05 16.55
N TYR A 119 11.75 -5.95 15.91
CA TYR A 119 11.26 -6.79 14.81
C TYR A 119 10.01 -7.61 15.15
N THR A 120 9.79 -7.90 16.42
CA THR A 120 8.66 -8.73 16.87
C THR A 120 7.30 -8.06 16.67
N TYR A 121 7.28 -6.76 16.36
CA TYR A 121 6.06 -5.97 16.18
C TYR A 121 5.72 -5.69 14.72
N VAL A 122 6.61 -6.01 13.78
CA VAL A 122 6.44 -5.64 12.37
C VAL A 122 5.30 -6.44 11.75
N GLN A 123 4.24 -5.74 11.35
CA GLN A 123 3.07 -6.30 10.69
C GLN A 123 2.99 -5.92 9.22
N ASN A 124 3.49 -4.74 8.87
CA ASN A 124 3.47 -4.23 7.51
C ASN A 124 4.89 -3.87 7.10
N LEU A 125 5.34 -4.38 5.96
CA LEU A 125 6.62 -4.00 5.35
C LEU A 125 6.35 -3.44 3.96
N ALA A 126 6.75 -2.20 3.71
CA ALA A 126 6.62 -1.55 2.42
C ALA A 126 7.99 -1.12 1.88
N ILE A 127 8.30 -1.53 0.65
CA ILE A 127 9.50 -1.14 -0.08
C ILE A 127 9.05 -0.42 -1.34
N THR A 128 9.28 0.89 -1.39
CA THR A 128 8.82 1.83 -2.42
C THR A 128 9.98 2.73 -2.86
N GLY A 129 9.74 3.70 -3.75
CA GLY A 129 10.74 4.69 -4.15
C GLY A 129 11.87 4.14 -5.04
N TYR A 130 13.00 4.85 -5.07
CA TYR A 130 14.13 4.58 -5.96
C TYR A 130 15.20 3.72 -5.29
N LEU A 131 15.22 2.42 -5.57
CA LEU A 131 16.22 1.49 -5.03
C LEU A 131 17.49 1.41 -5.89
N SER A 132 18.56 0.88 -5.30
CA SER A 132 19.82 0.61 -6.00
C SER A 132 19.61 -0.24 -7.26
N THR A 133 20.20 0.23 -8.36
CA THR A 133 20.24 -0.48 -9.65
C THR A 133 21.55 -1.26 -9.85
N LEU A 134 22.42 -1.29 -8.83
CA LEU A 134 23.64 -2.09 -8.86
C LEU A 134 23.31 -3.59 -8.70
N PRO A 135 24.09 -4.49 -9.31
CA PRO A 135 23.88 -5.93 -9.15
C PRO A 135 24.08 -6.40 -7.70
N PRO A 136 23.32 -7.40 -7.22
CA PRO A 136 23.49 -7.99 -5.89
C PRO A 136 24.93 -8.49 -5.69
N GLY A 137 25.49 -8.26 -4.51
CA GLY A 137 26.85 -8.68 -4.19
C GLY A 137 27.46 -7.82 -3.09
N SER A 138 28.79 -7.71 -3.09
CA SER A 138 29.51 -6.91 -2.09
C SER A 138 29.16 -5.43 -2.12
N SER A 139 28.77 -4.90 -3.29
CA SER A 139 28.40 -3.49 -3.49
C SER A 139 26.91 -3.20 -3.33
N ASN A 140 26.06 -4.24 -3.29
CA ASN A 140 24.62 -4.09 -3.09
C ASN A 140 24.12 -5.24 -2.22
N GLN A 141 24.06 -4.98 -0.92
CA GLN A 141 23.59 -5.95 0.05
C GLN A 141 22.09 -5.84 0.36
N LEU A 142 21.38 -4.85 -0.20
CA LEU A 142 19.94 -4.66 0.00
C LEU A 142 19.12 -5.95 -0.25
N PRO A 143 19.39 -6.75 -1.30
CA PRO A 143 18.63 -7.98 -1.54
C PRO A 143 18.77 -9.01 -0.41
N ALA A 144 19.96 -9.10 0.21
CA ALA A 144 20.19 -9.98 1.35
C ALA A 144 19.50 -9.43 2.60
N LEU A 145 19.64 -8.13 2.85
CA LEU A 145 19.01 -7.43 3.97
C LEU A 145 17.48 -7.60 3.98
N LEU A 146 16.83 -7.43 2.82
CA LEU A 146 15.39 -7.61 2.69
C LEU A 146 14.97 -9.07 2.96
N ALA A 147 15.73 -10.04 2.45
CA ALA A 147 15.44 -11.45 2.69
C ALA A 147 15.57 -11.82 4.17
N ASP A 148 16.60 -11.29 4.85
CA ASP A 148 16.80 -11.51 6.28
C ASP A 148 15.73 -10.82 7.12
N ALA A 149 15.30 -9.61 6.74
CA ALA A 149 14.18 -8.91 7.38
C ALA A 149 12.88 -9.70 7.29
N ILE A 150 12.53 -10.18 6.09
CA ILE A 150 11.32 -10.99 5.90
C ILE A 150 11.41 -12.27 6.72
N ARG A 151 12.56 -12.96 6.70
CA ARG A 151 12.76 -14.18 7.51
C ARG A 151 12.58 -13.91 8.99
N LEU A 152 13.08 -12.78 9.49
CA LEU A 152 12.96 -12.38 10.89
C LEU A 152 11.50 -12.07 11.27
N PHE A 153 10.81 -11.25 10.47
CA PHE A 153 9.42 -10.82 10.72
C PHE A 153 8.39 -11.94 10.55
N THR A 154 8.79 -13.06 9.95
CA THR A 154 7.94 -14.23 9.70
C THR A 154 8.40 -15.47 10.49
N SER A 155 9.38 -15.32 11.38
CA SER A 155 9.93 -16.40 12.20
C SER A 155 8.91 -16.92 13.24
N LYS A 156 8.93 -18.22 13.54
CA LYS A 156 7.90 -18.91 14.36
C LYS A 156 7.58 -18.26 15.71
N THR A 157 8.58 -17.69 16.36
CA THR A 157 8.43 -17.11 17.70
C THR A 157 7.74 -15.75 17.68
N HIS A 158 7.79 -15.04 16.54
CA HIS A 158 7.38 -13.65 16.44
C HIS A 158 6.68 -13.30 15.11
N ALA A 159 6.14 -14.29 14.40
CA ALA A 159 5.56 -14.10 13.07
C ALA A 159 4.33 -13.19 13.11
N GLN A 160 4.53 -11.92 12.77
CA GLN A 160 3.47 -10.91 12.75
C GLN A 160 3.31 -10.25 11.39
N LEU A 161 4.20 -10.48 10.42
CA LEU A 161 4.09 -9.89 9.10
C LEU A 161 2.79 -10.35 8.41
N ARG A 162 1.88 -9.40 8.19
CA ARG A 162 0.56 -9.56 7.57
C ARG A 162 0.50 -8.94 6.19
N SER A 163 1.17 -7.81 5.98
CA SER A 163 1.15 -7.08 4.72
C SER A 163 2.56 -6.84 4.21
N LEU A 164 2.78 -7.14 2.93
CA LEU A 164 4.07 -6.91 2.25
C LEU A 164 3.83 -6.17 0.94
N ARG A 165 4.55 -5.07 0.74
CA ARG A 165 4.50 -4.26 -0.47
C ARG A 165 5.87 -4.12 -1.11
N PHE A 166 6.01 -4.52 -2.38
CA PHE A 166 7.17 -4.25 -3.24
C PHE A 166 6.70 -3.46 -4.46
N THR A 167 6.77 -2.13 -4.35
CA THR A 167 6.40 -1.22 -5.45
C THR A 167 7.48 -0.15 -5.64
N PRO A 168 8.74 -0.52 -5.94
CA PRO A 168 9.77 0.48 -6.22
C PRO A 168 9.53 1.15 -7.58
N GLU A 169 9.97 2.38 -7.72
CA GLU A 169 10.01 3.09 -9.00
C GLU A 169 11.10 2.52 -9.91
N THR A 170 12.28 2.26 -9.31
CA THR A 170 13.43 1.66 -10.00
C THR A 170 14.16 0.71 -9.08
N CYS A 171 14.65 -0.41 -9.60
CA CYS A 171 15.57 -1.28 -8.87
C CYS A 171 16.37 -2.17 -9.84
N HIS A 172 17.40 -2.85 -9.34
CA HIS A 172 18.04 -3.93 -10.09
C HIS A 172 17.07 -5.12 -10.27
N PRO A 173 17.07 -5.85 -11.41
CA PRO A 173 16.18 -6.99 -11.63
C PRO A 173 16.29 -8.05 -10.54
N HIS A 174 17.48 -8.36 -10.04
CA HIS A 174 17.62 -9.38 -8.98
C HIS A 174 17.36 -8.90 -7.54
N THR A 175 16.82 -7.69 -7.33
CA THR A 175 16.64 -7.14 -5.97
C THR A 175 15.73 -7.98 -5.08
N PHE A 176 14.63 -8.49 -5.60
CA PHE A 176 13.63 -9.22 -4.79
C PHE A 176 13.77 -10.74 -4.82
N VAL A 177 14.66 -11.32 -5.63
CA VAL A 177 14.73 -12.79 -5.84
C VAL A 177 14.87 -13.53 -4.50
N ARG A 178 15.83 -13.14 -3.66
CA ARG A 178 16.04 -13.78 -2.33
C ARG A 178 14.87 -13.59 -1.38
N SER A 179 14.22 -12.42 -1.43
CA SER A 179 13.03 -12.16 -0.60
C SER A 179 11.88 -13.07 -1.02
N LEU A 180 11.67 -13.24 -2.33
CA LEU A 180 10.66 -14.15 -2.87
C LEU A 180 10.99 -15.62 -2.58
N GLU A 181 12.27 -16.00 -2.58
CA GLU A 181 12.71 -17.34 -2.14
C GLU A 181 12.22 -17.61 -0.72
N VAL A 182 12.50 -16.71 0.23
CA VAL A 182 12.07 -16.82 1.63
C VAL A 182 10.54 -16.93 1.74
N LEU A 183 9.79 -16.14 0.97
CA LEU A 183 8.32 -16.22 0.96
C LEU A 183 7.79 -17.52 0.36
N SER A 184 8.51 -18.10 -0.61
CA SER A 184 8.13 -19.31 -1.33
C SER A 184 8.44 -20.60 -0.57
N GLU A 185 9.29 -20.52 0.46
CA GLU A 185 9.60 -21.65 1.33
C GLU A 185 8.30 -22.19 1.96
N LYS A 186 8.19 -23.52 2.08
CA LYS A 186 7.02 -24.20 2.71
C LYS A 186 7.03 -24.05 4.24
N THR A 187 7.29 -22.85 4.70
CA THR A 187 7.44 -22.48 6.10
C THR A 187 6.16 -21.81 6.59
N GLU A 188 6.10 -21.59 7.90
CA GLU A 188 5.01 -20.91 8.60
C GLU A 188 4.77 -19.47 8.08
N VAL A 189 5.71 -18.91 7.32
CA VAL A 189 5.62 -17.61 6.63
C VAL A 189 4.30 -17.45 5.88
N SER A 190 3.91 -18.49 5.13
CA SER A 190 2.68 -18.54 4.34
C SER A 190 1.38 -18.49 5.16
N ARG A 191 1.44 -18.65 6.49
CA ARG A 191 0.25 -18.58 7.36
C ARG A 191 -0.01 -17.18 7.91
N CYS A 192 1.02 -16.35 8.03
CA CYS A 192 0.91 -15.03 8.63
C CYS A 192 0.64 -13.95 7.59
N LEU A 193 1.27 -14.06 6.41
CA LEU A 193 1.11 -13.10 5.34
C LEU A 193 -0.29 -13.20 4.73
N GLN A 194 -1.06 -12.12 4.81
CA GLN A 194 -2.45 -12.03 4.33
C GLN A 194 -2.56 -11.11 3.12
N GLU A 195 -1.67 -10.15 2.96
CA GLU A 195 -1.72 -9.15 1.91
C GLU A 195 -0.38 -9.06 1.19
N LEU A 196 -0.43 -9.08 -0.13
CA LEU A 196 0.74 -8.94 -0.99
C LEU A 196 0.46 -7.92 -2.07
N HIS A 197 1.29 -6.89 -2.14
CA HIS A 197 1.20 -5.82 -3.14
C HIS A 197 2.51 -5.73 -3.91
N LEU A 198 2.46 -5.98 -5.22
CA LEU A 198 3.63 -6.05 -6.09
C LEU A 198 3.44 -5.17 -7.31
N ASN A 199 4.51 -4.56 -7.80
CA ASN A 199 4.56 -4.02 -9.16
C ASN A 199 5.46 -4.87 -10.08
N GLN A 200 5.53 -4.48 -11.35
CA GLN A 200 6.24 -5.20 -12.40
C GLN A 200 7.68 -5.60 -12.08
N HIS A 201 8.41 -4.85 -11.25
CA HIS A 201 9.79 -5.18 -10.90
C HIS A 201 9.92 -6.42 -10.01
N ALA A 202 8.84 -6.81 -9.32
CA ALA A 202 8.81 -8.02 -8.51
C ALA A 202 8.43 -9.29 -9.31
N PHE A 203 8.03 -9.17 -10.57
CA PHE A 203 7.57 -10.30 -11.41
C PHE A 203 7.88 -10.13 -12.92
N ASP A 204 8.96 -9.43 -13.24
CA ASP A 204 9.47 -9.18 -14.59
C ASP A 204 10.04 -10.44 -15.29
N ASP A 205 10.34 -11.51 -14.56
CA ASP A 205 10.90 -12.75 -15.08
C ASP A 205 10.20 -14.03 -14.58
N GLU A 206 10.34 -15.13 -15.34
CA GLU A 206 9.69 -16.42 -15.06
C GLU A 206 10.07 -17.00 -13.69
N ASN A 207 11.34 -16.87 -13.29
CA ASN A 207 11.83 -17.42 -12.02
C ASN A 207 11.15 -16.73 -10.83
N LYS A 208 11.01 -15.40 -10.85
CA LYS A 208 10.25 -14.68 -9.82
C LYS A 208 8.77 -15.10 -9.80
N THR A 209 8.16 -15.25 -10.97
CA THR A 209 6.76 -15.69 -11.04
C THR A 209 6.56 -17.12 -10.49
N ASP A 210 7.51 -18.02 -10.71
CA ASP A 210 7.50 -19.37 -10.15
C ASP A 210 7.67 -19.39 -8.62
N LEU A 211 8.48 -18.47 -8.07
CA LEU A 211 8.61 -18.29 -6.62
C LEU A 211 7.31 -17.74 -6.02
N LEU A 212 6.72 -16.71 -6.66
CA LEU A 212 5.45 -16.12 -6.23
C LEU A 212 4.30 -17.12 -6.26
N ALA A 213 4.22 -17.97 -7.29
CA ALA A 213 3.18 -18.98 -7.42
C ALA A 213 3.11 -19.98 -6.25
N ARG A 214 4.18 -20.08 -5.45
CA ARG A 214 4.26 -20.95 -4.26
C ARG A 214 3.73 -20.28 -3.00
N VAL A 215 3.56 -18.95 -2.99
CA VAL A 215 3.01 -18.20 -1.86
C VAL A 215 1.52 -18.53 -1.69
N LYS A 216 1.12 -18.87 -0.46
CA LYS A 216 -0.23 -19.31 -0.11
C LYS A 216 -0.83 -18.43 0.98
N GLY A 217 -2.11 -18.65 1.29
CA GLY A 217 -2.77 -18.06 2.46
C GLY A 217 -3.16 -16.58 2.31
N LEU A 218 -2.91 -15.98 1.15
CA LEU A 218 -3.24 -14.58 0.88
C LEU A 218 -4.76 -14.37 0.86
N LYS A 219 -5.19 -13.30 1.52
CA LYS A 219 -6.54 -12.75 1.45
C LYS A 219 -6.64 -11.63 0.44
N LYS A 220 -5.55 -10.87 0.24
CA LYS A 220 -5.47 -9.74 -0.68
C LYS A 220 -4.23 -9.84 -1.55
N LEU A 221 -4.44 -9.72 -2.86
CA LEU A 221 -3.38 -9.64 -3.84
C LEU A 221 -3.56 -8.39 -4.70
N THR A 222 -2.57 -7.52 -4.72
CA THR A 222 -2.51 -6.34 -5.59
C THR A 222 -1.32 -6.46 -6.54
N LEU A 223 -1.57 -6.31 -7.83
CA LEU A 223 -0.61 -6.39 -8.91
C LEU A 223 -0.69 -5.12 -9.76
N GLU A 224 0.32 -4.27 -9.66
CA GLU A 224 0.47 -3.05 -10.47
C GLU A 224 1.20 -3.37 -11.78
N ASN A 225 0.63 -2.96 -12.91
CA ASN A 225 1.21 -3.18 -14.25
C ASN A 225 1.48 -4.68 -14.55
N PRO A 226 0.49 -5.59 -14.41
CA PRO A 226 0.70 -7.02 -14.57
C PRO A 226 1.21 -7.38 -15.98
N THR A 227 2.34 -8.10 -16.04
CA THR A 227 2.97 -8.55 -17.29
C THR A 227 2.33 -9.83 -17.83
N ARG A 228 2.50 -10.10 -19.13
CA ARG A 228 2.01 -11.34 -19.75
C ARG A 228 2.55 -12.60 -19.07
N VAL A 229 3.81 -12.59 -18.65
CA VAL A 229 4.49 -13.72 -17.98
C VAL A 229 3.81 -14.02 -16.65
N LEU A 230 3.56 -13.00 -15.82
CA LEU A 230 2.83 -13.16 -14.57
C LEU A 230 1.40 -13.69 -14.80
N LEU A 231 0.69 -13.13 -15.79
CA LEU A 231 -0.69 -13.54 -16.08
C LEU A 231 -0.80 -15.00 -16.52
N GLN A 232 0.22 -15.54 -17.17
CA GLN A 232 0.32 -16.96 -17.49
C GLN A 232 0.57 -17.81 -16.24
N ALA A 233 1.46 -17.37 -15.34
CA ALA A 233 1.72 -18.05 -14.07
C ALA A 233 0.49 -18.06 -13.14
N LEU A 234 -0.36 -17.03 -13.20
CA LEU A 234 -1.61 -16.98 -12.43
C LEU A 234 -2.57 -18.14 -12.77
N VAL A 235 -2.57 -18.64 -14.01
CA VAL A 235 -3.61 -19.55 -14.54
C VAL A 235 -3.07 -20.85 -15.16
N LYS A 236 -1.75 -21.04 -15.14
CA LYS A 236 -0.96 -22.04 -15.88
C LYS A 236 -1.75 -23.31 -16.29
N ARG A 237 -1.76 -23.60 -17.61
CA ARG A 237 -2.84 -24.38 -18.25
C ARG A 237 -2.55 -25.85 -18.58
N ASP A 238 -1.34 -26.36 -18.29
CA ASP A 238 -0.87 -27.60 -18.93
C ASP A 238 -0.44 -28.76 -18.02
N SER A 239 -0.53 -28.66 -16.69
CA SER A 239 -0.44 -29.80 -15.71
C SER A 239 -0.15 -29.32 -14.29
N ASP A 240 0.40 -28.11 -14.16
CA ASP A 240 0.65 -27.46 -12.87
C ASP A 240 -0.54 -26.60 -12.46
N GLU A 241 -0.90 -26.64 -11.18
CA GLU A 241 -1.86 -25.72 -10.59
C GLU A 241 -1.32 -24.27 -10.69
N GLY A 242 -2.05 -23.39 -11.38
CA GLY A 242 -1.72 -21.96 -11.44
C GLY A 242 -1.84 -21.28 -10.06
N TRP A 243 -1.21 -20.12 -9.90
CA TRP A 243 -1.20 -19.44 -8.59
C TRP A 243 -2.60 -19.13 -8.04
N LEU A 244 -3.55 -18.74 -8.91
CA LEU A 244 -4.95 -18.51 -8.49
C LEU A 244 -5.63 -19.78 -7.96
N HIS A 245 -5.30 -20.95 -8.50
CA HIS A 245 -5.82 -22.21 -7.98
C HIS A 245 -5.38 -22.44 -6.53
N VAL A 246 -4.11 -22.11 -6.22
CA VAL A 246 -3.55 -22.21 -4.87
C VAL A 246 -4.23 -21.21 -3.92
N LEU A 247 -4.56 -20.02 -4.41
CA LEU A 247 -5.12 -18.92 -3.61
C LEU A 247 -6.66 -18.98 -3.46
N GLN A 248 -7.37 -19.73 -4.31
CA GLN A 248 -8.85 -19.71 -4.43
C GLN A 248 -9.62 -19.92 -3.10
N THR A 249 -9.00 -20.55 -2.11
CA THR A 249 -9.65 -20.88 -0.82
C THR A 249 -9.59 -19.73 0.19
N GLY A 250 -8.69 -18.76 0.01
CA GLY A 250 -8.46 -17.67 0.95
C GLY A 250 -8.54 -16.28 0.34
N LEU A 251 -8.39 -16.17 -0.98
CA LEU A 251 -8.35 -14.88 -1.67
C LEU A 251 -9.73 -14.22 -1.71
N VAL A 252 -9.83 -13.07 -1.03
CA VAL A 252 -11.05 -12.26 -0.92
C VAL A 252 -10.95 -11.00 -1.78
N GLU A 253 -9.73 -10.49 -1.99
CA GLU A 253 -9.48 -9.27 -2.75
C GLU A 253 -8.41 -9.50 -3.82
N LEU A 254 -8.71 -9.11 -5.05
CA LEU A 254 -7.80 -9.17 -6.18
C LEU A 254 -7.84 -7.82 -6.89
N HIS A 255 -6.69 -7.16 -6.92
CA HIS A 255 -6.54 -5.85 -7.54
C HIS A 255 -5.48 -5.94 -8.63
N LEU A 256 -5.91 -5.78 -9.88
CA LEU A 256 -5.06 -5.59 -11.04
C LEU A 256 -5.13 -4.10 -11.33
N THR A 257 -4.06 -3.34 -11.12
CA THR A 257 -4.10 -1.87 -11.13
C THR A 257 -3.16 -1.29 -12.19
N ASN A 258 -3.34 0.00 -12.49
CA ASN A 258 -2.59 0.76 -13.49
C ASN A 258 -2.74 0.17 -14.90
N ASP A 259 -1.65 -0.09 -15.63
CA ASP A 259 -1.68 -0.65 -16.98
C ASP A 259 -1.97 -2.16 -16.96
N CYS A 260 -3.18 -2.52 -17.35
CA CYS A 260 -3.66 -3.89 -17.50
C CYS A 260 -3.76 -4.31 -18.98
N GLY A 261 -3.01 -3.70 -19.88
CA GLY A 261 -3.09 -3.92 -21.33
C GLY A 261 -2.85 -5.36 -21.78
N SER A 262 -2.15 -6.17 -20.97
CA SER A 262 -1.92 -7.60 -21.23
C SER A 262 -3.15 -8.49 -20.94
N ILE A 263 -4.19 -7.95 -20.30
CA ILE A 263 -5.41 -8.68 -19.94
C ILE A 263 -6.37 -8.64 -21.13
N THR A 264 -6.40 -9.72 -21.89
CA THR A 264 -7.37 -9.97 -22.97
C THR A 264 -8.63 -10.64 -22.45
N PRO A 265 -9.74 -10.67 -23.22
CA PRO A 265 -10.95 -11.39 -22.83
C PRO A 265 -10.69 -12.85 -22.44
N GLY A 266 -9.80 -13.54 -23.16
CA GLY A 266 -9.42 -14.92 -22.85
C GLY A 266 -8.68 -15.07 -21.53
N VAL A 267 -7.83 -14.09 -21.17
CA VAL A 267 -7.10 -14.08 -19.90
C VAL A 267 -8.05 -13.80 -18.74
N LEU A 268 -8.91 -12.78 -18.87
CA LEU A 268 -9.90 -12.44 -17.84
C LEU A 268 -10.83 -13.63 -17.56
N ASN A 269 -11.37 -14.25 -18.61
CA ASN A 269 -12.22 -15.44 -18.47
C ASN A 269 -11.49 -16.63 -17.84
N SER A 270 -10.17 -16.74 -18.03
CA SER A 270 -9.41 -17.81 -17.40
C SER A 270 -9.22 -17.63 -15.89
N PHE A 271 -9.37 -16.42 -15.35
CA PHE A 271 -9.33 -16.17 -13.90
C PHE A 271 -10.62 -16.61 -13.21
N MET A 272 -11.77 -16.41 -13.87
CA MET A 272 -13.10 -16.51 -13.26
C MET A 272 -13.37 -17.82 -12.48
N PRO A 273 -12.94 -19.01 -12.94
CA PRO A 273 -13.15 -20.25 -12.18
C PRO A 273 -12.57 -20.24 -10.76
N TYR A 274 -11.55 -19.42 -10.51
CA TYR A 274 -10.82 -19.35 -9.24
C TYR A 274 -11.27 -18.20 -8.33
N LEU A 275 -12.16 -17.32 -8.82
CA LEU A 275 -12.52 -16.07 -8.14
C LEU A 275 -13.93 -16.09 -7.53
N SER A 276 -14.55 -17.26 -7.38
CA SER A 276 -15.94 -17.38 -6.92
C SER A 276 -16.22 -16.77 -5.53
N GLN A 277 -15.21 -16.69 -4.66
CA GLN A 277 -15.30 -16.11 -3.31
C GLN A 277 -14.89 -14.63 -3.24
N LEU A 278 -14.57 -14.03 -4.39
CA LEU A 278 -13.99 -12.70 -4.42
C LEU A 278 -15.03 -11.64 -4.05
N ARG A 279 -14.67 -10.77 -3.10
CA ARG A 279 -15.52 -9.67 -2.62
C ARG A 279 -15.08 -8.32 -3.13
N CYS A 280 -13.79 -8.15 -3.39
CA CYS A 280 -13.23 -6.92 -3.93
C CYS A 280 -12.45 -7.25 -5.21
N PHE A 281 -12.86 -6.65 -6.32
CA PHE A 281 -12.15 -6.78 -7.59
C PHE A 281 -11.77 -5.40 -8.11
N THR A 282 -10.51 -5.24 -8.51
CA THR A 282 -10.07 -4.06 -9.26
C THR A 282 -9.42 -4.48 -10.55
N LEU A 283 -9.80 -3.80 -11.62
CA LEU A 283 -9.23 -3.93 -12.95
C LEU A 283 -8.83 -2.54 -13.46
N GLY A 284 -7.53 -2.34 -13.62
CA GLY A 284 -6.94 -1.18 -14.25
C GLY A 284 -7.20 -1.15 -15.74
N ILE A 285 -6.57 -0.21 -16.43
CA ILE A 285 -6.89 0.10 -17.82
C ILE A 285 -6.49 -1.09 -18.71
N SER A 286 -7.46 -1.70 -19.41
CA SER A 286 -7.17 -2.67 -20.48
C SER A 286 -7.62 -2.14 -21.84
N TYR A 287 -6.72 -2.22 -22.82
CA TYR A 287 -6.96 -1.81 -24.21
C TYR A 287 -7.76 -2.82 -25.04
N SER A 288 -7.88 -4.06 -24.56
CA SER A 288 -8.41 -5.17 -25.37
C SER A 288 -9.75 -5.70 -24.88
N LEU A 289 -10.23 -5.22 -23.72
CA LEU A 289 -11.52 -5.61 -23.17
C LEU A 289 -12.63 -4.70 -23.70
N ALA A 290 -13.70 -5.32 -24.18
CA ALA A 290 -14.96 -4.65 -24.42
C ALA A 290 -15.90 -4.83 -23.22
N ASP A 291 -16.93 -4.00 -23.14
CA ASP A 291 -17.98 -4.05 -22.11
C ASP A 291 -18.53 -5.48 -21.92
N LYS A 292 -18.87 -6.14 -23.03
CA LYS A 292 -19.40 -7.51 -23.03
C LYS A 292 -18.45 -8.52 -22.36
N ASP A 293 -17.14 -8.35 -22.52
CA ASP A 293 -16.15 -9.32 -22.04
C ASP A 293 -15.96 -9.17 -20.53
N ILE A 294 -15.91 -7.91 -20.06
CA ILE A 294 -15.85 -7.56 -18.65
C ILE A 294 -17.10 -8.08 -17.94
N PHE A 295 -18.27 -7.75 -18.48
CA PHE A 295 -19.56 -8.06 -17.87
C PHE A 295 -19.90 -9.54 -17.91
N ALA A 296 -19.58 -10.25 -19.00
CA ALA A 296 -19.69 -11.71 -19.03
C ALA A 296 -18.79 -12.36 -17.97
N ALA A 297 -17.56 -11.90 -17.80
CA ALA A 297 -16.66 -12.43 -16.78
C ALA A 297 -17.18 -12.17 -15.35
N LEU A 298 -17.57 -10.93 -15.06
CA LEU A 298 -18.03 -10.53 -13.73
C LEU A 298 -19.34 -11.21 -13.32
N SER A 299 -20.16 -11.65 -14.27
CA SER A 299 -21.43 -12.36 -13.98
C SER A 299 -21.25 -13.62 -13.12
N GLY A 300 -20.04 -14.21 -13.09
CA GLY A 300 -19.73 -15.36 -12.23
C GLY A 300 -19.40 -15.02 -10.77
N LEU A 301 -19.24 -13.74 -10.41
CA LEU A 301 -18.72 -13.29 -9.12
C LEU A 301 -19.83 -12.89 -8.14
N ASN A 302 -20.68 -13.84 -7.74
CA ASN A 302 -21.89 -13.58 -6.95
C ASN A 302 -21.64 -12.95 -5.56
N GLU A 303 -20.43 -13.12 -4.99
CA GLU A 303 -20.06 -12.53 -3.69
C GLU A 303 -19.45 -11.12 -3.80
N LEU A 304 -19.34 -10.57 -5.01
CA LEU A 304 -18.65 -9.31 -5.24
C LEU A 304 -19.39 -8.13 -4.58
N ARG A 305 -18.70 -7.43 -3.68
CA ARG A 305 -19.21 -6.27 -2.92
C ARG A 305 -18.60 -4.96 -3.38
N SER A 306 -17.35 -4.98 -3.83
CA SER A 306 -16.62 -3.81 -4.29
C SER A 306 -16.01 -4.11 -5.66
N LEU A 307 -16.34 -3.25 -6.62
CA LEU A 307 -15.88 -3.36 -7.99
C LEU A 307 -15.29 -2.03 -8.42
N SER A 308 -14.03 -2.04 -8.84
CA SER A 308 -13.37 -0.88 -9.45
C SER A 308 -12.86 -1.25 -10.83
N ILE A 309 -13.39 -0.65 -11.88
CA ILE A 309 -12.98 -0.98 -13.25
C ILE A 309 -12.60 0.29 -13.99
N ARG A 310 -11.53 0.18 -14.78
CA ARG A 310 -11.14 1.17 -15.78
C ARG A 310 -10.98 0.50 -17.12
N TRP A 311 -11.58 1.06 -18.17
CA TRP A 311 -11.43 0.54 -19.53
C TRP A 311 -11.70 1.62 -20.57
N TYR A 312 -11.30 1.34 -21.82
CA TYR A 312 -11.60 2.21 -22.93
C TYR A 312 -13.02 2.01 -23.43
N LEU A 313 -13.77 3.11 -23.54
CA LEU A 313 -15.06 3.08 -24.21
C LEU A 313 -14.83 2.79 -25.70
N GLN A 314 -15.28 1.63 -26.16
CA GLN A 314 -15.19 1.27 -27.58
C GLN A 314 -16.36 1.91 -28.34
N LEU A 315 -16.04 2.67 -29.39
CA LEU A 315 -16.99 3.50 -30.16
C LEU A 315 -18.14 2.75 -30.88
N ASN A 316 -18.25 1.42 -30.74
CA ASN A 316 -19.31 0.61 -31.33
C ASN A 316 -19.77 -0.53 -30.40
N SER A 317 -19.48 -0.44 -29.10
CA SER A 317 -20.03 -1.41 -28.16
C SER A 317 -21.54 -1.26 -28.07
N PRO A 318 -22.31 -2.37 -28.00
CA PRO A 318 -23.71 -2.28 -27.64
C PRO A 318 -23.86 -1.45 -26.37
N PRO A 319 -24.95 -0.68 -26.23
CA PRO A 319 -25.14 0.12 -25.04
C PRO A 319 -25.04 -0.82 -23.84
N PRO A 320 -24.34 -0.43 -22.76
CA PRO A 320 -24.13 -1.27 -21.60
C PRO A 320 -25.41 -1.92 -21.05
N SER A 321 -26.57 -1.28 -21.26
CA SER A 321 -27.89 -1.82 -20.95
C SER A 321 -28.20 -3.19 -21.53
N ALA A 322 -27.67 -3.52 -22.71
CA ALA A 322 -27.87 -4.82 -23.35
C ALA A 322 -27.23 -5.97 -22.55
N PHE A 323 -26.31 -5.67 -21.63
CA PHE A 323 -25.62 -6.65 -20.78
C PHE A 323 -26.12 -6.64 -19.33
N LEU A 324 -26.99 -5.69 -18.98
CA LEU A 324 -27.42 -5.47 -17.59
C LEU A 324 -28.77 -6.08 -17.25
N GLU A 325 -29.59 -6.46 -18.23
CA GLU A 325 -30.91 -7.05 -17.96
C GLU A 325 -30.83 -8.31 -17.08
N ASP A 326 -29.67 -9.00 -17.10
CA ASP A 326 -29.39 -10.18 -16.29
C ASP A 326 -28.22 -9.98 -15.29
N TRP A 327 -27.93 -8.74 -14.88
CA TRP A 327 -26.77 -8.45 -14.02
C TRP A 327 -26.89 -9.14 -12.64
N PRO A 328 -26.06 -10.17 -12.33
CA PRO A 328 -26.31 -11.05 -11.19
C PRO A 328 -25.66 -10.57 -9.88
N LEU A 329 -25.00 -9.41 -9.88
CA LEU A 329 -24.22 -8.92 -8.73
C LEU A 329 -25.11 -8.27 -7.66
N THR A 330 -26.05 -9.05 -7.11
CA THR A 330 -26.98 -8.64 -6.06
C THR A 330 -26.28 -8.18 -4.77
N ALA A 331 -25.03 -8.59 -4.56
CA ALA A 331 -24.21 -8.23 -3.39
C ALA A 331 -23.38 -6.95 -3.57
N LEU A 332 -23.38 -6.34 -4.76
CA LEU A 332 -22.50 -5.20 -5.07
C LEU A 332 -22.91 -3.96 -4.28
N GLN A 333 -22.00 -3.45 -3.45
CA GLN A 333 -22.19 -2.30 -2.56
C GLN A 333 -21.49 -1.04 -3.05
N VAL A 334 -20.30 -1.19 -3.64
CA VAL A 334 -19.47 -0.08 -4.12
C VAL A 334 -19.08 -0.35 -5.56
N LEU A 335 -19.36 0.62 -6.44
CA LEU A 335 -18.97 0.59 -7.83
C LEU A 335 -18.11 1.82 -8.16
N LYS A 336 -16.85 1.60 -8.49
CA LYS A 336 -15.92 2.64 -8.96
C LYS A 336 -15.64 2.45 -10.45
N VAL A 337 -15.83 3.50 -11.22
CA VAL A 337 -15.80 3.43 -12.68
C VAL A 337 -14.96 4.57 -13.19
N GLY A 338 -13.85 4.24 -13.83
CA GLY A 338 -13.02 5.20 -14.55
C GLY A 338 -13.10 4.96 -16.05
N TYR A 339 -13.15 6.04 -16.81
CA TYR A 339 -12.92 6.02 -18.25
C TYR A 339 -11.70 6.87 -18.54
N SER A 340 -10.92 6.46 -19.53
CA SER A 340 -9.94 7.37 -20.10
C SER A 340 -10.67 8.60 -20.63
N SER A 341 -10.23 9.80 -20.23
CA SER A 341 -10.76 11.09 -20.68
C SER A 341 -10.86 11.19 -22.22
N ARG A 342 -9.91 10.59 -22.93
CA ARG A 342 -9.90 10.49 -24.40
C ARG A 342 -11.14 9.75 -24.92
N SER A 343 -11.53 8.67 -24.26
CA SER A 343 -12.76 7.92 -24.56
C SER A 343 -14.00 8.75 -24.28
N LEU A 344 -14.06 9.47 -23.15
CA LEU A 344 -15.22 10.32 -22.82
C LEU A 344 -15.40 11.45 -23.85
N ARG A 345 -14.32 12.15 -24.20
CA ARG A 345 -14.34 13.25 -25.20
C ARG A 345 -14.77 12.76 -26.59
N SER A 346 -14.43 11.53 -26.96
CA SER A 346 -14.83 10.96 -28.25
C SER A 346 -16.29 10.47 -28.32
N ALA A 347 -16.88 10.14 -27.17
CA ALA A 347 -18.27 9.67 -27.10
C ALA A 347 -19.29 10.80 -26.91
N LEU A 348 -18.87 11.99 -26.45
CA LEU A 348 -19.76 13.14 -26.35
C LEU A 348 -20.10 13.69 -27.76
N PRO A 349 -21.38 13.99 -28.04
CA PRO A 349 -21.79 14.58 -29.30
C PRO A 349 -21.03 15.88 -29.57
N ARG A 350 -20.42 16.04 -30.76
CA ARG A 350 -19.66 17.24 -31.15
C ARG A 350 -20.42 18.56 -30.99
N ASN A 351 -21.76 18.50 -31.02
CA ASN A 351 -22.62 19.67 -30.88
C ASN A 351 -22.65 20.25 -29.45
N VAL A 352 -22.23 19.49 -28.43
CA VAL A 352 -22.14 19.96 -27.04
C VAL A 352 -20.82 20.70 -26.77
N ALA A 353 -19.77 20.37 -27.52
CA ALA A 353 -18.42 20.90 -27.29
C ALA A 353 -18.14 22.24 -28.00
N ALA A 354 -18.98 22.66 -28.95
CA ALA A 354 -18.67 23.78 -29.85
C ALA A 354 -19.16 25.16 -29.40
N ASP A 355 -20.06 25.26 -28.42
CA ASP A 355 -20.74 26.51 -28.07
C ASP A 355 -20.54 26.97 -26.62
N SER A 356 -19.64 26.34 -25.86
CA SER A 356 -19.31 26.77 -24.50
C SER A 356 -17.91 27.37 -24.43
N ASP A 357 -17.83 28.70 -24.51
CA ASP A 357 -16.66 29.51 -24.10
C ASP A 357 -16.44 29.48 -22.57
N HIS A 358 -17.23 28.69 -21.84
CA HIS A 358 -16.99 28.41 -20.43
C HIS A 358 -16.14 27.13 -20.31
N PRO A 359 -15.02 27.17 -19.58
CA PRO A 359 -14.28 25.96 -19.28
C PRO A 359 -15.26 24.99 -18.64
N LEU A 360 -15.43 23.81 -19.26
CA LEU A 360 -16.10 22.68 -18.65
C LEU A 360 -15.43 22.46 -17.30
N HIS A 361 -16.04 22.98 -16.23
CA HIS A 361 -15.64 22.67 -14.88
C HIS A 361 -15.69 21.14 -14.79
N THR A 362 -14.51 20.57 -14.59
CA THR A 362 -14.27 19.15 -14.36
C THR A 362 -15.36 18.62 -13.43
N HIS A 363 -15.97 17.49 -13.81
CA HIS A 363 -16.99 16.82 -13.01
C HIS A 363 -16.36 16.42 -11.67
N HIS A 364 -16.45 17.31 -10.68
CA HIS A 364 -16.09 16.99 -9.31
C HIS A 364 -16.87 15.75 -8.87
N HIS A 365 -16.15 14.80 -8.26
CA HIS A 365 -16.64 13.53 -7.72
C HIS A 365 -18.15 13.51 -7.50
N ALA A 366 -18.89 13.02 -8.49
CA ALA A 366 -20.33 12.82 -8.35
C ALA A 366 -20.54 11.59 -7.47
N HIS A 367 -20.59 11.80 -6.15
CA HIS A 367 -21.04 10.78 -5.21
C HIS A 367 -22.56 10.65 -5.31
N LEU A 368 -23.01 9.73 -6.17
CA LEU A 368 -24.39 9.28 -6.15
C LEU A 368 -24.55 8.32 -4.97
N ARG A 369 -24.99 8.85 -3.82
CA ARG A 369 -25.48 8.02 -2.70
C ARG A 369 -26.92 7.62 -2.98
N ALA A 370 -27.15 6.32 -3.19
CA ALA A 370 -28.50 5.79 -3.27
C ALA A 370 -29.14 5.80 -1.87
N THR A 371 -29.94 6.82 -1.56
CA THR A 371 -30.75 6.87 -0.34
C THR A 371 -32.04 6.08 -0.55
N ALA A 372 -32.10 4.85 -0.06
CA ALA A 372 -33.28 3.98 -0.17
C ALA A 372 -34.53 4.46 0.61
N ALA A 373 -34.51 5.67 1.20
CA ALA A 373 -35.49 6.14 2.17
C ALA A 373 -36.44 7.27 1.69
N GLU A 374 -36.26 7.84 0.50
CA GLU A 374 -37.18 8.86 -0.06
C GLU A 374 -38.14 8.24 -1.09
N LYS A 375 -38.92 7.25 -0.68
CA LYS A 375 -39.79 6.49 -1.60
C LYS A 375 -41.18 7.10 -1.83
N ASP A 376 -41.51 8.25 -1.22
CA ASP A 376 -42.88 8.77 -1.23
C ASP A 376 -43.10 10.12 -1.95
N GLU A 377 -42.07 10.76 -2.54
CA GLU A 377 -42.27 12.11 -3.13
C GLU A 377 -41.53 12.42 -4.44
N VAL A 378 -41.05 11.42 -5.19
CA VAL A 378 -40.58 11.64 -6.56
C VAL A 378 -41.72 11.31 -7.53
N ALA A 379 -42.51 12.34 -7.83
CA ALA A 379 -43.49 12.34 -8.90
C ALA A 379 -42.83 11.89 -10.22
N ALA A 380 -43.58 11.12 -11.02
CA ALA A 380 -43.19 10.60 -12.32
C ALA A 380 -42.49 11.66 -13.19
N THR A 381 -41.16 11.63 -13.21
CA THR A 381 -40.37 12.21 -14.29
C THR A 381 -40.67 11.38 -15.54
N ASP A 382 -41.14 12.05 -16.59
CA ASP A 382 -41.45 11.40 -17.86
C ASP A 382 -40.23 10.63 -18.37
N ALA A 383 -40.42 9.36 -18.73
CA ALA A 383 -39.36 8.48 -19.19
C ALA A 383 -38.63 8.98 -20.47
N SER A 384 -39.15 10.02 -21.12
CA SER A 384 -38.51 10.69 -22.26
C SER A 384 -37.25 11.47 -21.91
N ASP A 385 -37.11 11.94 -20.66
CA ASP A 385 -35.96 12.79 -20.28
C ASP A 385 -34.72 11.97 -19.90
N ILE A 386 -34.85 10.64 -19.79
CA ILE A 386 -33.74 9.72 -19.49
C ILE A 386 -32.88 9.46 -20.74
N ASP A 387 -33.45 9.62 -21.95
CA ASP A 387 -32.74 9.38 -23.21
C ASP A 387 -31.70 10.49 -23.54
N ASP A 388 -31.81 11.66 -22.89
CA ASP A 388 -30.84 12.77 -23.03
C ASP A 388 -29.67 12.69 -22.04
N LEU A 389 -29.70 11.74 -21.10
CA LEU A 389 -28.57 11.52 -20.20
C LEU A 389 -27.38 10.97 -20.98
N CYS A 390 -26.18 11.45 -20.67
CA CYS A 390 -24.93 10.86 -21.15
C CYS A 390 -25.00 9.33 -20.99
N PRO A 391 -24.56 8.53 -21.99
CA PRO A 391 -24.63 7.06 -21.95
C PRO A 391 -24.12 6.45 -20.64
N LEU A 392 -23.17 7.15 -20.00
CA LEU A 392 -22.64 6.80 -18.69
C LEU A 392 -23.66 6.91 -17.55
N CYS A 393 -24.39 8.02 -17.47
CA CYS A 393 -25.43 8.22 -16.46
C CYS A 393 -26.56 7.20 -16.64
N SER A 394 -26.99 6.98 -17.89
CA SER A 394 -27.98 5.94 -18.21
C SER A 394 -27.51 4.55 -17.77
N TRP A 395 -26.22 4.24 -17.98
CA TRP A 395 -25.63 3.00 -17.51
C TRP A 395 -25.61 2.89 -15.98
N VAL A 396 -25.14 3.90 -15.25
CA VAL A 396 -25.12 3.89 -13.78
C VAL A 396 -26.53 3.72 -13.20
N MET A 397 -27.53 4.37 -13.80
CA MET A 397 -28.93 4.21 -13.39
C MET A 397 -29.44 2.77 -13.60
N LYS A 398 -28.96 2.07 -14.64
CA LYS A 398 -29.32 0.65 -14.85
C LYS A 398 -28.57 -0.29 -13.91
N VAL A 399 -27.30 -0.04 -13.62
CA VAL A 399 -26.55 -0.84 -12.64
C VAL A 399 -27.13 -0.69 -11.23
N THR A 400 -27.49 0.55 -10.85
CA THR A 400 -28.15 0.82 -9.56
C THR A 400 -29.52 0.12 -9.46
N ALA A 401 -30.27 0.01 -10.57
CA ALA A 401 -31.51 -0.76 -10.59
C ALA A 401 -31.29 -2.28 -10.41
N GLY A 402 -30.20 -2.83 -10.96
CA GLY A 402 -29.89 -4.25 -10.89
C GLY A 402 -29.24 -4.73 -9.57
N SER A 403 -28.60 -3.84 -8.82
CA SER A 403 -27.99 -4.18 -7.52
C SER A 403 -28.68 -3.46 -6.37
N PRO A 404 -29.61 -4.13 -5.65
CA PRO A 404 -30.32 -3.52 -4.52
C PRO A 404 -29.40 -3.20 -3.32
N ALA A 405 -28.21 -3.80 -3.28
CA ALA A 405 -27.22 -3.56 -2.24
C ALA A 405 -26.32 -2.35 -2.52
N LEU A 406 -26.40 -1.74 -3.71
CA LEU A 406 -25.50 -0.69 -4.15
C LEU A 406 -25.73 0.58 -3.33
N ARG A 407 -24.69 1.03 -2.63
CA ARG A 407 -24.71 2.20 -1.74
C ARG A 407 -24.01 3.39 -2.37
N GLU A 408 -22.98 3.12 -3.16
CA GLU A 408 -22.05 4.12 -3.63
C GLU A 408 -21.60 3.83 -5.06
N VAL A 409 -21.69 4.86 -5.89
CA VAL A 409 -21.08 4.91 -7.22
C VAL A 409 -20.08 6.06 -7.26
N ILE A 410 -18.84 5.75 -7.62
CA ILE A 410 -17.74 6.72 -7.71
C ILE A 410 -17.22 6.74 -9.14
N PHE A 411 -17.20 7.92 -9.75
CA PHE A 411 -16.51 8.14 -11.01
C PHE A 411 -15.07 8.55 -10.73
N ILE A 412 -14.12 7.87 -11.40
CA ILE A 412 -12.69 8.15 -11.28
C ILE A 412 -12.26 8.92 -12.53
N ASP A 413 -11.75 10.14 -12.34
CA ASP A 413 -11.11 10.94 -13.39
C ASP A 413 -9.60 10.64 -13.42
N GLU A 414 -9.02 10.50 -14.61
CA GLU A 414 -7.59 10.14 -14.80
C GLU A 414 -6.70 11.35 -15.08
N ASP A 415 -7.25 12.47 -15.57
CA ASP A 415 -6.44 13.57 -16.09
C ASP A 415 -5.74 14.42 -15.01
N GLN A 416 -5.94 14.12 -13.71
CA GLN A 416 -5.39 14.97 -12.64
C GLN A 416 -3.93 14.71 -12.27
N SER A 417 -3.30 13.60 -12.71
CA SER A 417 -1.95 13.25 -12.24
C SER A 417 -0.81 13.36 -13.26
N GLU A 418 -1.08 13.67 -14.53
CA GLU A 418 -0.06 13.62 -15.60
C GLU A 418 0.26 14.98 -16.25
N GLU A 419 -0.38 16.09 -15.89
CA GLU A 419 -0.15 17.39 -16.56
C GLU A 419 0.71 18.39 -15.77
N ASP A 420 1.28 18.01 -14.61
CA ASP A 420 2.07 18.91 -13.75
C ASP A 420 3.57 18.57 -13.71
N ASP A 421 4.10 17.90 -14.73
CA ASP A 421 5.53 17.92 -15.04
C ASP A 421 5.90 19.28 -15.67
N GLY A 422 5.77 20.30 -14.83
CA GLY A 422 6.16 21.67 -15.08
C GLY A 422 7.59 21.76 -15.58
N TYR A 423 7.72 22.28 -16.80
CA TYR A 423 8.88 23.07 -17.20
C TYR A 423 8.98 24.29 -16.27
N LEU A 424 9.52 24.10 -15.06
CA LEU A 424 9.88 25.21 -14.19
C LEU A 424 11.14 25.87 -14.74
N SER A 425 10.97 27.08 -15.23
CA SER A 425 12.03 28.04 -15.53
C SER A 425 12.74 28.46 -14.23
N ASP A 426 14.07 28.34 -14.23
CA ASP A 426 14.97 28.85 -13.18
C ASP A 426 14.72 30.34 -12.89
N GLU A 427 13.98 30.66 -11.83
CA GLU A 427 14.09 31.95 -11.15
C GLU A 427 14.60 31.71 -9.72
N LEU A 428 15.78 32.29 -9.46
CA LEU A 428 16.49 32.27 -8.20
C LEU A 428 15.73 33.10 -7.15
N ALA A 429 15.28 32.45 -6.08
CA ALA A 429 14.85 33.11 -4.86
C ALA A 429 15.81 32.75 -3.72
N ASP A 430 16.35 33.79 -3.07
CA ASP A 430 17.09 33.71 -1.81
C ASP A 430 16.07 33.46 -0.68
N GLU A 431 16.27 32.43 0.15
CA GLU A 431 15.47 32.21 1.37
C GLU A 431 16.34 32.07 2.62
N ASP A 432 15.96 32.86 3.63
CA ASP A 432 16.39 32.78 5.02
C ASP A 432 15.80 31.54 5.70
N GLU A 433 16.61 30.79 6.45
CA GLU A 433 16.22 29.53 7.11
C GLU A 433 15.24 29.73 8.29
N ASP A 434 14.12 29.00 8.24
CA ASP A 434 13.05 28.97 9.25
C ASP A 434 13.33 27.92 10.35
N PRO A 435 13.19 28.22 11.66
CA PRO A 435 13.55 27.32 12.77
C PRO A 435 12.64 26.08 12.96
N VAL A 436 11.70 25.81 12.06
CA VAL A 436 10.78 24.66 12.11
C VAL A 436 11.47 23.35 11.66
N ASN A 437 12.55 23.43 10.88
CA ASN A 437 13.27 22.24 10.37
C ASN A 437 14.04 21.45 11.45
N ALA A 438 14.40 22.07 12.57
CA ALA A 438 15.15 21.42 13.65
C ALA A 438 14.35 20.34 14.41
N VAL A 439 13.01 20.35 14.33
CA VAL A 439 12.14 19.36 14.99
C VAL A 439 11.96 18.11 14.11
N ALA A 440 11.85 18.29 12.79
CA ALA A 440 11.77 17.19 11.82
C ALA A 440 13.05 16.32 11.83
N ASP A 441 14.22 16.97 11.89
CA ASP A 441 15.51 16.27 12.01
C ASP A 441 15.65 15.45 13.30
N ARG A 442 14.95 15.86 14.37
CA ARG A 442 15.03 15.25 15.70
C ARG A 442 14.06 14.09 15.89
N VAL A 443 12.89 14.14 15.26
CA VAL A 443 11.96 12.99 15.18
C VAL A 443 12.55 11.92 14.26
N ALA A 444 13.21 12.34 13.18
CA ALA A 444 14.03 11.44 12.38
C ALA A 444 15.16 10.80 13.20
N TRP A 445 15.73 11.46 14.23
CA TRP A 445 16.80 10.91 15.09
C TRP A 445 16.37 9.74 16.01
N MET A 446 15.08 9.57 16.33
CA MET A 446 14.60 8.39 17.08
C MET A 446 14.12 7.24 16.21
N MET A 447 13.51 7.54 15.05
CA MET A 447 13.30 6.53 13.99
C MET A 447 14.64 5.92 13.57
N ARG A 448 15.71 6.68 13.78
CA ARG A 448 17.13 6.35 13.71
C ARG A 448 17.70 5.53 14.88
N GLY A 449 16.92 4.72 15.59
CA GLY A 449 17.47 3.69 16.48
C GLY A 449 18.46 4.18 17.56
N GLY A 450 18.44 5.47 17.90
CA GLY A 450 19.24 6.05 18.96
C GLY A 450 18.71 5.57 20.32
N GLY A 451 19.12 4.37 20.73
CA GLY A 451 18.88 3.90 22.09
C GLY A 451 19.51 4.88 23.07
N MET A 452 18.70 5.62 23.83
CA MET A 452 19.19 6.20 25.06
C MET A 452 19.53 5.03 25.98
N ASN A 453 20.82 4.71 26.09
CA ASN A 453 21.34 4.11 27.31
C ASN A 453 21.07 5.15 28.40
N PHE A 454 19.91 5.07 29.04
CA PHE A 454 19.72 5.72 30.32
C PHE A 454 20.81 5.13 31.22
N PRO A 455 21.75 5.95 31.76
CA PRO A 455 22.54 5.45 32.87
C PRO A 455 21.53 4.99 33.91
N GLU A 456 21.72 3.79 34.45
CA GLU A 456 20.93 3.28 35.57
C GLU A 456 20.72 4.43 36.53
N SER A 457 19.49 4.94 36.54
CA SER A 457 19.14 6.07 37.37
C SER A 457 19.38 5.62 38.80
N ILE A 458 20.16 6.42 39.50
CA ILE A 458 20.22 6.49 40.95
C ILE A 458 18.78 6.45 41.47
N ILE A 459 18.31 5.25 41.75
CA ILE A 459 17.23 5.02 42.70
C ILE A 459 18.02 4.90 43.99
N GLU A 460 17.94 5.93 44.81
CA GLU A 460 18.33 5.84 46.21
C GLU A 460 17.54 4.65 46.78
N GLU A 461 18.25 3.55 47.00
CA GLU A 461 17.80 2.47 47.88
C GLU A 461 17.66 3.13 49.26
N GLU A 462 16.42 3.42 49.67
CA GLU A 462 16.10 3.60 51.08
C GLU A 462 16.37 2.25 51.76
N GLU A 463 17.60 2.08 52.25
CA GLU A 463 17.95 1.06 53.23
C GLU A 463 17.13 1.34 54.50
N GLU A 464 15.99 0.65 54.66
CA GLU A 464 15.34 0.49 55.94
C GLU A 464 16.24 -0.39 56.84
N ASP A 465 16.99 0.28 57.71
CA ASP A 465 17.68 -0.31 58.86
C ASP A 465 16.68 -1.07 59.75
N HIS A 466 16.65 -2.39 59.64
CA HIS A 466 16.12 -3.27 60.68
C HIS A 466 17.26 -3.72 61.59
N GLU A 467 17.49 -2.95 62.65
CA GLU A 467 18.22 -3.37 63.85
C GLU A 467 17.56 -4.62 64.46
N VAL A 468 18.21 -5.78 64.30
CA VAL A 468 17.93 -6.98 65.10
C VAL A 468 19.06 -7.15 66.11
N SER A 469 18.78 -6.79 67.36
CA SER A 469 19.58 -7.21 68.52
C SER A 469 19.36 -8.70 68.80
N PRO A 470 20.44 -9.48 69.07
CA PRO A 470 20.32 -10.67 69.89
C PRO A 470 20.94 -10.41 71.27
N GLU A 471 20.05 -10.33 72.27
CA GLU A 471 20.39 -10.41 73.69
C GLU A 471 20.78 -11.85 74.05
N ALA A 472 21.89 -11.98 74.76
CA ALA A 472 22.46 -13.23 75.22
C ALA A 472 21.69 -13.84 76.38
N ALA A 473 21.59 -15.17 76.42
CA ALA A 473 21.53 -15.94 77.67
C ALA A 473 21.89 -17.42 77.41
N GLU A 474 23.12 -17.79 77.79
CA GLU A 474 23.47 -19.16 78.21
C GLU A 474 22.79 -19.47 79.56
N PRO A 475 22.55 -20.75 79.87
CA PRO A 475 23.56 -21.52 80.61
C PRO A 475 23.99 -22.84 79.96
#